data_AF-A0A519SZK6-F1
#
_entry.id   AF-A0A519SZK6-F1
#
_cell.length_a   1.000
_cell.length_b   1.000
_cell.length_c   1.000
_cell.angle_alpha   90.00
_cell.angle_beta   90.00
_cell.angle_gamma   90.00
#
_symmetry.space_group_name_H-M   'P 1'
#
loop_
_entity.id
_entity.type
_entity.pdbx_description
1 polymer ?
#
loop_
_entity_poly.entity_id
_entity_poly.type
_entity_poly.pdbx_seq_one_letter_code
_entity_poly.pdbx_strand_id
1 'polypeptide(L)'
;MTFFYRAFSGLPRRLLLLLPLALLSLAAAAQGQLVQYRAAKNQLDQGHYEVAMKQLQPLAQPVNHFAQAPDAGYLYAVAATRLGQWAEAEQMLNLVRHEYPTYAALNEVLYLQGQVSFELGDYDNALRTLGQLPAEQYAGLREAMQTSYLAKLKDRPTWQRLRQRYPNSKLVGRLYADFLLGGGSLADADRQQLDALITQVSPLADAQAVFETIDNNPAGMKYLLQTTSLLTL
;
A
#
# COMPACT_ATOMS: atom_id res chain seq x y z
N MET A 1 57.86 41.46 24.40
CA MET A 1 56.73 40.72 23.81
C MET A 1 55.51 41.62 23.84
N THR A 2 55.14 42.19 22.69
CA THR A 2 54.07 43.18 22.52
C THR A 2 52.78 42.49 22.08
N PHE A 3 51.73 42.60 22.90
CA PHE A 3 50.38 42.13 22.58
C PHE A 3 49.69 43.11 21.64
N PHE A 4 49.28 42.64 20.45
CA PHE A 4 48.35 43.34 19.57
C PHE A 4 46.92 42.89 19.90
N TYR A 5 46.14 43.74 20.56
CA TYR A 5 44.67 43.64 20.55
C TYR A 5 44.14 44.49 19.40
N ARG A 6 43.66 43.83 18.33
CA ARG A 6 42.89 44.48 17.25
C ARG A 6 41.44 44.57 17.72
N ALA A 7 40.94 45.79 17.87
CA ALA A 7 39.53 46.06 18.07
C ALA A 7 38.76 45.66 16.78
N PHE A 8 37.84 44.69 16.91
CA PHE A 8 36.92 44.34 15.83
C PHE A 8 35.85 45.43 15.75
N SER A 9 35.92 46.23 14.70
CA SER A 9 35.04 47.37 14.41
C SER A 9 33.60 46.93 14.13
N GLY A 10 32.66 47.78 14.54
CA GLY A 10 31.24 47.50 14.67
C GLY A 10 30.55 46.93 13.43
N LEU A 11 29.80 45.84 13.65
CA LEU A 11 28.68 45.45 12.80
C LEU A 11 27.66 46.62 12.73
N PRO A 12 27.17 47.00 11.54
CA PRO A 12 26.22 48.09 11.42
C PRO A 12 24.92 47.73 12.14
N ARG A 13 24.53 48.58 13.10
CA ARG A 13 23.30 48.47 13.93
C ARG A 13 22.00 48.22 13.13
N ARG A 14 22.01 48.48 11.81
CA ARG A 14 20.89 48.19 10.89
C ARG A 14 20.66 46.70 10.63
N LEU A 15 21.65 45.83 10.84
CA LEU A 15 21.47 44.37 10.64
C LEU A 15 20.70 43.71 11.80
N LEU A 16 20.71 44.28 13.00
CA LEU A 16 20.07 43.71 14.20
C LEU A 16 18.54 43.93 14.27
N LEU A 17 17.98 44.85 13.48
CA LEU A 17 16.54 45.12 13.43
C LEU A 17 15.79 44.34 12.33
N LEU A 18 16.48 43.70 11.40
CA LEU A 18 15.86 42.89 10.34
C LEU A 18 15.59 41.44 10.76
N LEU A 19 16.32 40.94 11.75
CA LEU A 19 16.21 39.58 12.27
C LEU A 19 14.86 39.30 12.99
N PRO A 20 14.30 40.19 13.83
CA PRO A 20 12.99 39.97 14.44
C PRO A 20 11.82 40.11 13.45
N LEU A 21 11.94 40.96 12.42
CA LEU A 21 10.86 41.19 11.46
C LEU A 21 10.64 39.99 10.52
N ALA A 22 11.72 39.31 10.12
CA ALA A 22 11.65 38.08 9.33
C ALA A 22 11.03 36.90 10.11
N LEU A 23 11.27 36.81 11.43
CA LEU A 23 10.68 35.75 12.26
C LEU A 23 9.16 35.91 12.45
N LEU A 24 8.66 37.16 12.49
CA LEU A 24 7.22 37.46 12.59
C LEU A 24 6.44 37.07 11.31
N SER A 25 7.02 37.23 10.12
CA SER A 25 6.34 36.90 8.86
C SER A 25 6.23 35.39 8.61
N LEU A 26 7.26 34.61 8.97
CA LEU A 26 7.20 33.14 8.88
C LEU A 26 6.14 32.55 9.82
N ALA A 27 6.01 33.07 11.04
CA ALA A 27 5.01 32.61 12.00
C ALA A 27 3.57 32.90 11.52
N ALA A 28 3.33 34.06 10.87
CA ALA A 28 2.04 34.40 10.31
C ALA A 28 1.66 33.49 9.13
N ALA A 29 2.60 33.16 8.25
CA ALA A 29 2.37 32.25 7.12
C ALA A 29 2.02 30.83 7.60
N ALA A 30 2.77 30.31 8.59
CA ALA A 30 2.49 28.99 9.18
C ALA A 30 1.11 28.95 9.86
N GLN A 31 0.71 30.03 10.53
CA GLN A 31 -0.62 30.13 11.13
C GLN A 31 -1.73 30.13 10.07
N GLY A 32 -1.54 30.83 8.95
CA GLY A 32 -2.46 30.82 7.82
C GLY A 32 -2.63 29.43 7.20
N GLN A 33 -1.52 28.71 6.98
CA GLN A 33 -1.53 27.33 6.47
C GLN A 33 -2.28 26.38 7.41
N LEU A 34 -2.08 26.50 8.73
CA LEU A 34 -2.79 25.69 9.73
C LEU A 34 -4.30 25.94 9.73
N VAL A 35 -4.72 27.20 9.60
CA VAL A 35 -6.16 27.55 9.51
C VAL A 35 -6.77 26.96 8.24
N GLN A 36 -6.10 27.11 7.10
CA GLN A 36 -6.56 26.54 5.83
C GLN A 36 -6.63 25.01 5.88
N TYR A 37 -5.62 24.35 6.45
CA TYR A 37 -5.60 22.90 6.64
C TYR A 37 -6.77 22.41 7.49
N ARG A 38 -7.06 23.08 8.62
CA ARG A 38 -8.20 22.73 9.48
C ARG A 38 -9.53 22.95 8.79
N ALA A 39 -9.68 24.05 8.05
CA ALA A 39 -10.87 24.31 7.26
C ALA A 39 -11.08 23.20 6.21
N ALA A 40 -10.03 22.78 5.51
CA ALA A 40 -10.12 21.73 4.51
C ALA A 40 -10.48 20.36 5.09
N LYS A 41 -9.99 20.03 6.29
CA LYS A 41 -10.43 18.83 7.03
C LYS A 41 -11.92 18.85 7.32
N ASN A 42 -12.43 19.97 7.82
CA ASN A 42 -13.87 20.12 8.06
C ASN A 42 -14.67 19.96 6.76
N GLN A 43 -14.17 20.47 5.63
CA GLN A 43 -14.82 20.27 4.32
C GLN A 43 -14.81 18.80 3.90
N LEU A 44 -13.71 18.08 4.13
CA LEU A 44 -13.59 16.65 3.86
C LEU A 44 -14.58 15.84 4.71
N ASP A 45 -14.67 16.14 6.00
CA ASP A 45 -15.59 15.50 6.94
C ASP A 45 -17.07 15.76 6.57
N GLN A 46 -17.36 16.90 5.97
CA GLN A 46 -18.69 17.27 5.44
C GLN A 46 -18.98 16.67 4.05
N GLY A 47 -18.02 15.97 3.44
CA GLY A 47 -18.17 15.41 2.09
C GLY A 47 -17.98 16.41 0.95
N HIS A 48 -17.57 17.65 1.24
CA HIS A 48 -17.25 18.66 0.23
C HIS A 48 -15.84 18.43 -0.35
N TYR A 49 -15.66 17.29 -1.02
CA TYR A 49 -14.35 16.80 -1.46
C TYR A 49 -13.64 17.75 -2.42
N GLU A 50 -14.35 18.34 -3.39
CA GLU A 50 -13.75 19.29 -4.34
C GLU A 50 -13.19 20.54 -3.64
N VAL A 51 -13.91 21.05 -2.63
CA VAL A 51 -13.49 22.23 -1.87
C VAL A 51 -12.28 21.87 -1.01
N ALA A 52 -12.30 20.71 -0.35
CA ALA A 52 -11.18 20.20 0.42
C ALA A 52 -9.93 20.06 -0.45
N MET A 53 -10.05 19.46 -1.64
CA MET A 53 -8.94 19.29 -2.58
C MET A 53 -8.31 20.63 -2.98
N LYS A 54 -9.12 21.62 -3.38
CA LYS A 54 -8.62 22.96 -3.74
C LYS A 54 -7.84 23.61 -2.60
N GLN A 55 -8.30 23.44 -1.36
CA GLN A 55 -7.63 24.00 -0.19
C GLN A 55 -6.36 23.22 0.21
N LEU A 56 -6.35 21.89 0.05
CA LEU A 56 -5.23 21.02 0.44
C LEU A 56 -4.09 21.02 -0.57
N GLN A 57 -4.38 21.15 -1.87
CA GLN A 57 -3.39 21.05 -2.95
C GLN A 57 -2.15 21.93 -2.74
N PRO A 58 -2.28 23.25 -2.46
CA PRO A 58 -1.09 24.07 -2.21
C PRO A 58 -0.38 23.63 -0.93
N LEU A 59 -1.11 23.25 0.12
CA LEU A 59 -0.52 22.88 1.41
C LEU A 59 0.33 21.61 1.34
N ALA A 60 0.03 20.71 0.40
CA ALA A 60 0.76 19.47 0.17
C ALA A 60 2.12 19.67 -0.54
N GLN A 61 2.40 20.85 -1.10
CA GLN A 61 3.61 21.06 -1.89
C GLN A 61 4.84 21.29 -0.99
N PRO A 62 5.99 20.61 -1.25
CA PRO A 62 7.21 20.75 -0.44
C PRO A 62 7.72 22.19 -0.32
N VAL A 63 7.57 22.97 -1.40
CA VAL A 63 7.98 24.39 -1.47
C VAL A 63 7.33 25.27 -0.39
N ASN A 64 6.17 24.86 0.14
CA ASN A 64 5.45 25.63 1.14
C ASN A 64 5.92 25.37 2.57
N HIS A 65 6.87 24.45 2.77
CA HIS A 65 7.51 24.11 4.05
C HIS A 65 6.51 23.91 5.20
N PHE A 66 5.31 23.44 4.87
CA PHE A 66 4.24 23.26 5.84
C PHE A 66 4.46 21.96 6.62
N ALA A 67 4.40 22.03 7.95
CA ALA A 67 4.70 20.87 8.80
C ALA A 67 3.74 19.69 8.57
N GLN A 68 2.48 19.97 8.18
CA GLN A 68 1.46 18.97 7.88
C GLN A 68 1.30 18.73 6.37
N ALA A 69 2.27 19.14 5.54
CA ALA A 69 2.24 18.90 4.10
C ALA A 69 1.99 17.44 3.69
N PRO A 70 2.67 16.41 4.27
CA PRO A 70 2.37 15.02 3.91
C PRO A 70 0.93 14.62 4.22
N ASP A 71 0.39 15.09 5.36
CA ASP A 71 -0.98 14.82 5.75
C ASP A 71 -1.98 15.54 4.83
N ALA A 72 -1.68 16.77 4.44
CA ALA A 72 -2.48 17.49 3.46
C ALA A 72 -2.52 16.78 2.10
N GLY A 73 -1.38 16.24 1.64
CA GLY A 73 -1.31 15.43 0.43
C GLY A 73 -2.10 14.13 0.54
N TYR A 74 -1.99 13.43 1.67
CA TYR A 74 -2.78 12.22 1.92
C TYR A 74 -4.29 12.51 1.91
N LEU A 75 -4.73 13.55 2.64
CA LEU A 75 -6.14 13.95 2.68
C LEU A 75 -6.66 14.43 1.32
N TYR A 76 -5.82 15.10 0.53
CA TYR A 76 -6.15 15.43 -0.86
C TYR A 76 -6.42 14.15 -1.66
N ALA A 77 -5.55 13.15 -1.56
CA ALA A 77 -5.73 11.89 -2.27
C ALA A 77 -6.98 11.12 -1.80
N VAL A 78 -7.31 11.18 -0.50
CA VAL A 78 -8.57 10.64 0.04
C VAL A 78 -9.76 11.32 -0.61
N ALA A 79 -9.77 12.65 -0.68
CA ALA A 79 -10.86 13.40 -1.32
C ALA A 79 -10.96 13.08 -2.83
N ALA A 80 -9.83 13.01 -3.54
CA ALA A 80 -9.78 12.63 -4.95
C ALA A 80 -10.34 11.21 -5.18
N THR A 81 -9.97 10.25 -4.32
CA THR A 81 -10.49 8.88 -4.31
C THR A 81 -12.02 8.86 -4.13
N ARG A 82 -12.56 9.70 -3.24
CA ARG A 82 -14.02 9.81 -3.02
C ARG A 82 -14.77 10.37 -4.23
N LEU A 83 -14.10 11.14 -5.08
CA LEU A 83 -14.64 11.66 -6.33
C LEU A 83 -14.39 10.72 -7.53
N GLY A 84 -13.70 9.60 -7.34
CA GLY A 84 -13.27 8.72 -8.43
C GLY A 84 -12.17 9.30 -9.32
N GLN A 85 -11.49 10.35 -8.85
CA GLN A 85 -10.37 11.00 -9.54
C GLN A 85 -9.08 10.23 -9.28
N TRP A 86 -9.02 9.02 -9.84
CA TRP A 86 -7.96 8.04 -9.53
C TRP A 86 -6.57 8.51 -9.97
N ALA A 87 -6.46 9.17 -11.12
CA ALA A 87 -5.19 9.67 -11.63
C ALA A 87 -4.62 10.78 -10.74
N GLU A 88 -5.48 11.71 -10.29
CA GLU A 88 -5.12 12.80 -9.38
C GLU A 88 -4.74 12.25 -7.99
N ALA A 89 -5.47 11.26 -7.50
CA ALA A 89 -5.14 10.57 -6.26
C ALA A 89 -3.75 9.91 -6.35
N GLU A 90 -3.49 9.17 -7.42
CA GLU A 90 -2.20 8.48 -7.66
C GLU A 90 -1.04 9.48 -7.71
N GLN A 91 -1.20 10.61 -8.41
CA GLN A 91 -0.18 11.66 -8.47
C GLN A 91 0.15 12.21 -7.08
N MET A 92 -0.86 12.52 -6.28
CA MET A 92 -0.65 13.08 -4.94
C MET A 92 -0.05 12.04 -3.97
N LEU A 93 -0.47 10.78 -4.05
CA LEU A 93 0.10 9.69 -3.24
C LEU A 93 1.56 9.46 -3.58
N ASN A 94 1.92 9.54 -4.87
CA ASN A 94 3.30 9.51 -5.30
C ASN A 94 4.09 10.70 -4.75
N LEU A 95 3.56 11.92 -4.81
CA LEU A 95 4.21 13.08 -4.18
C LEU A 95 4.47 12.79 -2.70
N VAL A 96 3.47 12.34 -1.95
CA VAL A 96 3.62 12.09 -0.50
C VAL A 96 4.72 11.07 -0.22
N ARG A 97 4.77 9.97 -0.98
CA ARG A 97 5.76 8.91 -0.77
C ARG A 97 7.19 9.33 -1.12
N HIS A 98 7.37 10.12 -2.18
CA HIS A 98 8.70 10.50 -2.64
C HIS A 98 9.26 11.69 -1.84
N GLU A 99 8.42 12.68 -1.55
CA GLU A 99 8.85 13.92 -0.88
C GLU A 99 8.81 13.79 0.66
N TYR A 100 8.00 12.89 1.21
CA TYR A 100 7.85 12.70 2.66
C TYR A 100 8.01 11.23 3.11
N PRO A 101 9.18 10.61 2.88
CA PRO A 101 9.43 9.19 3.18
C PRO A 101 9.48 8.86 4.69
N THR A 102 9.37 9.86 5.57
CA THR A 102 9.28 9.68 7.03
C THR A 102 7.89 9.97 7.59
N TYR A 103 6.89 10.18 6.73
CA TYR A 103 5.52 10.44 7.17
C TYR A 103 4.98 9.25 7.98
N ALA A 104 4.43 9.56 9.16
CA ALA A 104 4.02 8.53 10.11
C ALA A 104 2.94 7.58 9.57
N ALA A 105 2.06 8.08 8.69
CA ALA A 105 0.97 7.31 8.09
C ALA A 105 1.29 6.79 6.67
N LEU A 106 2.57 6.46 6.41
CA LEU A 106 2.97 5.91 5.09
C LEU A 106 2.30 4.59 4.76
N ASN A 107 1.93 3.78 5.76
CA ASN A 107 1.21 2.53 5.51
C ASN A 107 -0.21 2.81 4.96
N GLU A 108 -0.88 3.83 5.46
CA GLU A 108 -2.19 4.28 5.01
C GLU A 108 -2.10 4.84 3.58
N VAL A 109 -1.03 5.57 3.28
CA VAL A 109 -0.72 6.06 1.92
C VAL A 109 -0.52 4.88 0.96
N LEU A 110 0.29 3.88 1.34
CA LEU A 110 0.53 2.68 0.53
C LEU A 110 -0.75 1.85 0.33
N TYR A 111 -1.57 1.70 1.36
CA TYR A 111 -2.83 0.97 1.27
C TYR A 111 -3.81 1.66 0.32
N LEU A 112 -3.97 2.99 0.46
CA LEU A 112 -4.82 3.78 -0.45
C LEU A 112 -4.28 3.75 -1.88
N GLN A 113 -2.97 3.86 -2.07
CA GLN A 113 -2.36 3.79 -3.41
C GLN A 113 -2.56 2.42 -4.05
N GLY A 114 -2.52 1.34 -3.28
CA GLY A 114 -2.87 0.01 -3.76
C GLY A 114 -4.29 -0.03 -4.32
N GLN A 115 -5.26 0.54 -3.61
CA GLN A 115 -6.65 0.64 -4.07
C GLN A 115 -6.75 1.50 -5.35
N VAL A 116 -6.17 2.70 -5.33
CA VAL A 116 -6.18 3.62 -6.48
C VAL A 116 -5.55 2.97 -7.73
N SER A 117 -4.46 2.22 -7.55
CA SER A 117 -3.82 1.48 -8.64
C SER A 117 -4.73 0.39 -9.21
N PHE A 118 -5.50 -0.32 -8.37
CA PHE A 118 -6.49 -1.27 -8.87
C PHE A 118 -7.61 -0.60 -9.65
N GLU A 119 -8.12 0.54 -9.19
CA GLU A 119 -9.15 1.31 -9.89
C GLU A 119 -8.65 1.83 -11.25
N LEU A 120 -7.36 2.15 -11.36
CA LEU A 120 -6.69 2.48 -12.62
C LEU A 120 -6.44 1.27 -13.54
N GLY A 121 -6.69 0.04 -13.06
CA GLY A 121 -6.36 -1.20 -13.77
C GLY A 121 -4.87 -1.53 -13.80
N ASP A 122 -4.05 -0.84 -13.01
CA ASP A 122 -2.62 -1.13 -12.85
C ASP A 122 -2.42 -2.15 -11.72
N TYR A 123 -2.80 -3.40 -12.02
CA TYR A 123 -2.74 -4.52 -11.08
C TYR A 123 -1.30 -4.81 -10.60
N ASP A 124 -0.29 -4.65 -11.45
CA ASP A 124 1.11 -4.83 -11.08
C ASP A 124 1.54 -3.78 -10.05
N ASN A 125 1.21 -2.51 -10.28
CA ASN A 125 1.51 -1.45 -9.32
C ASN A 125 0.76 -1.66 -8.00
N ALA A 126 -0.51 -2.04 -8.06
CA ALA A 126 -1.32 -2.31 -6.88
C ALA A 126 -0.70 -3.41 -6.00
N LEU A 127 -0.39 -4.57 -6.60
CA LEU A 127 0.19 -5.70 -5.87
C LEU A 127 1.57 -5.37 -5.31
N ARG A 128 2.41 -4.67 -6.08
CA ARG A 128 3.74 -4.23 -5.62
C ARG A 128 3.66 -3.25 -4.47
N THR A 129 2.78 -2.25 -4.56
CA THR A 129 2.62 -1.21 -3.53
C THR A 129 2.06 -1.80 -2.24
N LEU A 130 1.03 -2.64 -2.31
CA LEU A 130 0.53 -3.39 -1.15
C LEU A 130 1.60 -4.33 -0.58
N GLY A 131 2.44 -4.91 -1.43
CA GLY A 131 3.59 -5.73 -1.04
C GLY A 131 4.54 -5.05 -0.05
N GLN A 132 4.60 -3.70 -0.06
CA GLN A 132 5.47 -2.92 0.83
C GLN A 132 4.94 -2.81 2.27
N LEU A 133 3.66 -3.12 2.51
CA LEU A 133 3.09 -3.07 3.85
C LEU A 133 3.62 -4.22 4.73
N PRO A 134 3.86 -3.99 6.04
CA PRO A 134 4.25 -5.02 6.99
C PRO A 134 3.23 -6.18 7.03
N ALA A 135 3.70 -7.40 6.79
CA ALA A 135 2.82 -8.55 6.63
C ALA A 135 2.07 -8.89 7.92
N GLU A 136 2.71 -8.72 9.08
CA GLU A 136 2.18 -9.06 10.41
C GLU A 136 0.91 -8.28 10.73
N GLN A 137 0.78 -7.07 10.20
CA GLN A 137 -0.33 -6.16 10.48
C GLN A 137 -1.33 -6.11 9.32
N TYR A 138 -0.86 -6.21 8.06
CA TYR A 138 -1.67 -5.93 6.88
C TYR A 138 -1.99 -7.14 6.01
N ALA A 139 -1.49 -8.35 6.30
CA ALA A 139 -1.70 -9.52 5.44
C ALA A 139 -3.18 -9.75 5.08
N GLY A 140 -4.08 -9.77 6.08
CA GLY A 140 -5.51 -9.96 5.85
C GLY A 140 -6.15 -8.83 5.03
N LEU A 141 -5.81 -7.57 5.34
CA LEU A 141 -6.33 -6.39 4.62
C LEU A 141 -5.87 -6.38 3.15
N ARG A 142 -4.62 -6.77 2.89
CA ARG A 142 -4.08 -6.88 1.52
C ARG A 142 -4.79 -7.98 0.75
N GLU A 143 -4.87 -9.18 1.33
CA GLU A 143 -5.50 -10.33 0.65
C GLU A 143 -6.98 -10.04 0.35
N ALA A 144 -7.71 -9.42 1.28
CA ALA A 144 -9.11 -9.04 1.06
C ALA A 144 -9.27 -8.07 -0.12
N MET A 145 -8.44 -7.01 -0.18
CA MET A 145 -8.47 -6.05 -1.29
C MET A 145 -8.10 -6.74 -2.61
N GLN A 146 -6.98 -7.47 -2.62
CA GLN A 146 -6.48 -8.17 -3.81
C GLN A 146 -7.53 -9.15 -4.35
N THR A 147 -8.18 -9.91 -3.48
CA THR A 147 -9.25 -10.85 -3.86
C THR A 147 -10.43 -10.12 -4.49
N SER A 148 -10.90 -9.03 -3.88
CA SER A 148 -12.04 -8.25 -4.37
C SER A 148 -11.82 -7.70 -5.79
N TYR A 149 -10.63 -7.16 -6.07
CA TYR A 149 -10.31 -6.60 -7.39
C TYR A 149 -9.97 -7.69 -8.41
N LEU A 150 -9.11 -8.65 -8.05
CA LEU A 150 -8.65 -9.66 -9.00
C LEU A 150 -9.76 -10.66 -9.38
N ALA A 151 -10.73 -10.96 -8.52
CA ALA A 151 -11.87 -11.82 -8.88
C ALA A 151 -12.71 -11.25 -10.06
N LYS A 152 -12.66 -9.93 -10.26
CA LYS A 152 -13.35 -9.24 -11.36
C LYS A 152 -12.52 -9.22 -12.65
N LEU A 153 -11.23 -9.53 -12.59
CA LEU A 153 -10.34 -9.52 -13.75
C LEU A 153 -10.69 -10.64 -14.73
N LYS A 154 -11.04 -10.26 -15.96
CA LYS A 154 -11.36 -11.19 -17.06
C LYS A 154 -10.30 -11.26 -18.16
N ASP A 155 -9.28 -10.41 -18.07
CA ASP A 155 -8.23 -10.31 -19.08
C ASP A 155 -7.15 -11.38 -18.87
N ARG A 156 -7.13 -12.39 -19.75
CA ARG A 156 -6.16 -13.50 -19.70
C ARG A 156 -4.70 -13.02 -19.82
N PRO A 157 -4.32 -12.13 -20.75
CA PRO A 157 -2.96 -11.60 -20.81
C PRO A 157 -2.49 -10.97 -19.50
N THR A 158 -3.35 -10.22 -18.82
CA THR A 158 -3.04 -9.65 -17.51
C THR A 158 -2.83 -10.73 -16.46
N TRP A 159 -3.69 -11.74 -16.40
CA TRP A 159 -3.46 -12.88 -15.51
C TRP A 159 -2.12 -13.60 -15.75
N GLN A 160 -1.75 -13.80 -17.02
CA GLN A 160 -0.47 -14.41 -17.37
C GLN A 160 0.72 -13.56 -16.91
N ARG A 161 0.66 -12.23 -17.10
CA ARG A 161 1.68 -11.31 -16.59
C ARG A 161 1.78 -11.36 -15.07
N LEU A 162 0.65 -11.33 -14.36
CA LEU A 162 0.61 -11.42 -12.90
C LEU A 162 1.23 -12.73 -12.41
N ARG A 163 0.97 -13.86 -13.06
CA ARG A 163 1.58 -15.16 -12.73
C ARG A 163 3.08 -15.20 -12.97
N GLN A 164 3.56 -14.57 -14.04
CA GLN A 164 5.00 -14.45 -14.32
C GLN A 164 5.70 -13.56 -13.29
N ARG A 165 5.05 -12.46 -12.89
CA ARG A 165 5.60 -11.47 -11.94
C ARG A 165 5.57 -11.96 -10.49
N TYR A 166 4.53 -12.70 -10.12
CA TYR A 166 4.27 -13.19 -8.76
C TYR A 166 4.17 -14.73 -8.72
N PRO A 167 5.20 -15.48 -9.17
CA PRO A 167 5.11 -16.93 -9.34
C PRO A 167 4.82 -17.65 -8.02
N ASN A 168 5.33 -17.14 -6.90
CA ASN A 168 5.20 -17.74 -5.57
C ASN A 168 3.98 -17.25 -4.78
N SER A 169 3.15 -16.37 -5.36
CA SER A 169 1.95 -15.89 -4.68
C SER A 169 0.86 -16.96 -4.74
N LYS A 170 0.59 -17.61 -3.59
CA LYS A 170 -0.51 -18.57 -3.43
C LYS A 170 -1.86 -17.94 -3.81
N LEU A 171 -2.08 -16.68 -3.42
CA LEU A 171 -3.29 -15.94 -3.75
C LEU A 171 -3.47 -15.76 -5.26
N VAL A 172 -2.45 -15.24 -5.96
CA VAL A 172 -2.53 -15.03 -7.42
C VAL A 172 -2.68 -16.36 -8.15
N GLY A 173 -2.00 -17.42 -7.68
CA GLY A 173 -2.17 -18.77 -8.21
C GLY A 173 -3.61 -19.30 -8.08
N ARG A 174 -4.19 -19.20 -6.88
CA ARG A 174 -5.58 -19.61 -6.61
C ARG A 174 -6.57 -18.84 -7.49
N LEU A 175 -6.50 -17.51 -7.50
CA LEU A 175 -7.45 -16.71 -8.26
C LEU A 175 -7.29 -16.88 -9.78
N TYR A 176 -6.07 -17.16 -10.26
CA TYR A 176 -5.87 -17.52 -11.66
C TYR A 176 -6.50 -18.88 -12.00
N ALA A 177 -6.38 -19.87 -11.11
CA ALA A 177 -7.07 -21.15 -11.28
C ALA A 177 -8.59 -20.96 -11.34
N ASP A 178 -9.17 -20.14 -10.45
CA ASP A 178 -10.59 -19.80 -10.45
C ASP A 178 -11.01 -19.13 -11.77
N PHE A 179 -10.18 -18.23 -12.31
CA PHE A 179 -10.39 -17.61 -13.61
C PHE A 179 -10.41 -18.64 -14.76
N LEU A 180 -9.47 -19.60 -14.78
CA LEU A 180 -9.42 -20.66 -15.79
C LEU A 180 -10.65 -21.56 -15.73
N LEU A 181 -11.09 -21.93 -14.53
CA LEU A 181 -12.27 -22.78 -14.31
C LEU A 181 -13.59 -22.06 -14.66
N GLY A 182 -13.65 -20.74 -14.45
CA GLY A 182 -14.83 -19.93 -14.74
C GLY A 182 -15.07 -19.63 -16.23
N GLY A 183 -14.11 -19.94 -17.11
CA GLY A 183 -14.15 -19.62 -18.54
C GLY A 183 -15.03 -20.53 -19.42
N GLY A 184 -15.71 -21.52 -18.83
CA GLY A 184 -16.52 -22.49 -19.57
C GLY A 184 -15.73 -23.73 -19.96
N SER A 185 -15.71 -24.10 -21.25
CA SER A 185 -15.00 -25.31 -21.70
C SER A 185 -13.50 -25.15 -21.51
N LEU A 186 -12.96 -25.91 -20.56
CA LEU A 186 -11.55 -25.90 -20.21
C LEU A 186 -10.70 -26.50 -21.35
N ALA A 187 -9.98 -25.64 -22.07
CA ALA A 187 -9.07 -26.05 -23.12
C ALA A 187 -7.91 -26.90 -22.55
N ASP A 188 -7.30 -27.76 -23.37
CA ASP A 188 -6.20 -28.63 -22.91
C ASP A 188 -5.01 -27.82 -22.37
N ALA A 189 -4.74 -26.64 -22.94
CA ALA A 189 -3.72 -25.72 -22.44
C ALA A 189 -4.04 -25.18 -21.03
N ASP A 190 -5.32 -24.99 -20.70
CA ASP A 190 -5.75 -24.54 -19.38
C ASP A 190 -5.66 -25.67 -18.35
N ARG A 191 -5.93 -26.92 -18.76
CA ARG A 191 -5.72 -28.12 -17.92
C ARG A 191 -4.26 -28.24 -17.50
N GLN A 192 -3.34 -28.14 -18.45
CA GLN A 192 -1.89 -28.19 -18.16
C GLN A 192 -1.45 -27.09 -17.19
N GLN A 193 -2.00 -25.88 -17.34
CA GLN A 193 -1.70 -24.78 -16.42
C GLN A 193 -2.28 -25.02 -15.02
N LEU A 194 -3.50 -25.57 -14.92
CA LEU A 194 -4.11 -25.94 -13.64
C LEU A 194 -3.31 -27.03 -12.93
N ASP A 195 -2.86 -28.07 -13.62
CA ASP A 195 -2.06 -29.15 -13.04
C ASP A 195 -0.74 -28.62 -12.46
N ALA A 196 -0.09 -27.70 -13.19
CA ALA A 196 1.11 -27.02 -12.70
C ALA A 196 0.82 -26.15 -11.45
N LEU A 197 -0.32 -25.46 -11.41
CA LEU A 197 -0.74 -24.66 -10.25
C LEU A 197 -1.02 -25.53 -9.02
N ILE A 198 -1.74 -26.65 -9.19
CA ILE A 198 -2.05 -27.58 -8.11
C ILE A 198 -0.75 -28.08 -7.47
N THR A 199 0.20 -28.52 -8.30
CA THR A 199 1.52 -28.99 -7.85
C THR A 199 2.30 -27.91 -7.11
N GLN A 200 2.15 -26.63 -7.49
CA GLN A 200 2.88 -25.53 -6.87
C GLN A 200 2.23 -25.04 -5.56
N VAL A 201 0.91 -24.96 -5.50
CA VAL A 201 0.17 -24.42 -4.34
C VAL A 201 0.04 -25.46 -3.22
N SER A 202 -0.03 -26.73 -3.59
CA SER A 202 -0.07 -27.87 -2.67
C SER A 202 0.80 -28.98 -3.23
N PRO A 203 2.14 -28.89 -3.05
CA PRO A 203 3.03 -29.91 -3.55
C PRO A 203 2.67 -31.26 -2.93
N LEU A 204 2.67 -32.31 -3.75
CA LEU A 204 2.45 -33.69 -3.30
C LEU A 204 3.38 -34.09 -2.14
N ALA A 205 4.54 -33.43 -2.03
CA ALA A 205 5.47 -33.56 -0.90
C ALA A 205 4.86 -33.14 0.45
N ASP A 206 3.99 -32.13 0.49
CA ASP A 206 3.31 -31.72 1.73
C ASP A 206 2.28 -32.78 2.15
N ALA A 207 1.58 -33.40 1.18
CA ALA A 207 0.69 -34.52 1.45
C ALA A 207 1.46 -35.77 1.92
N GLN A 208 2.59 -36.08 1.27
CA GLN A 208 3.49 -37.16 1.70
C GLN A 208 4.08 -36.91 3.09
N ALA A 209 4.51 -35.70 3.42
CA ALA A 209 5.02 -35.37 4.75
C ALA A 209 3.94 -35.53 5.84
N VAL A 210 2.67 -35.21 5.54
CA VAL A 210 1.54 -35.50 6.43
C VAL A 210 1.36 -37.02 6.60
N PHE A 211 1.40 -37.79 5.51
CA PHE A 211 1.32 -39.26 5.58
C PHE A 211 2.50 -39.87 6.34
N GLU A 212 3.74 -39.45 6.08
CA GLU A 212 4.95 -39.89 6.78
C GLU A 212 4.94 -39.49 8.26
N THR A 213 4.39 -38.33 8.61
CA THR A 213 4.21 -37.92 10.01
C THR A 213 3.18 -38.79 10.72
N ILE A 214 2.12 -39.20 10.02
CA ILE A 214 1.12 -40.16 10.54
C ILE A 214 1.75 -41.55 10.71
N ASP A 215 2.56 -42.00 9.73
CA ASP A 215 3.20 -43.33 9.74
C ASP A 215 4.30 -43.42 10.80
N ASN A 216 5.05 -42.35 11.01
CA ASN A 216 6.09 -42.24 12.05
C ASN A 216 5.55 -41.91 13.44
N ASN A 217 4.23 -41.74 13.59
CA ASN A 217 3.58 -41.62 14.88
C ASN A 217 3.01 -42.99 15.30
N PRO A 218 3.63 -43.71 16.24
CA PRO A 218 3.18 -45.04 16.66
C PRO A 218 1.77 -45.03 17.29
N ALA A 219 1.27 -43.87 17.76
CA ALA A 219 -0.11 -43.72 18.20
C ALA A 219 -1.12 -43.62 17.04
N GLY A 220 -0.69 -43.12 15.87
CA GLY A 220 -1.50 -43.02 14.64
C GLY A 220 -1.74 -44.38 13.97
N MET A 221 -0.71 -45.23 13.89
CA MET A 221 -0.84 -46.63 13.42
C MET A 221 -1.86 -47.45 14.24
N LYS A 222 -1.97 -47.18 15.55
CA LYS A 222 -2.91 -47.90 16.44
C LYS A 222 -4.37 -47.68 16.07
N TYR A 223 -4.73 -46.49 15.56
CA TYR A 223 -6.09 -46.17 15.11
C TYR A 223 -6.43 -46.86 13.78
N LEU A 224 -5.48 -46.95 12.83
CA LEU A 224 -5.70 -47.59 11.52
C LEU A 224 -5.88 -49.12 11.63
N LEU A 225 -5.17 -49.75 12.57
CA LEU A 225 -5.35 -51.18 12.85
C LEU A 225 -6.69 -51.47 13.54
N GLN A 226 -7.18 -50.56 14.39
CA GLN A 226 -8.49 -50.71 15.03
C GLN A 226 -9.66 -50.56 14.04
N THR A 227 -9.57 -49.66 13.06
CA THR A 227 -10.62 -49.52 12.03
C THR A 227 -10.67 -50.68 11.05
N THR A 228 -9.53 -51.31 10.76
CA THR A 228 -9.47 -52.49 9.87
C THR A 228 -10.00 -53.75 10.58
N SER A 229 -9.88 -53.82 11.90
CA SER A 229 -10.40 -54.93 12.72
C SER A 229 -11.92 -54.89 12.94
N LEU A 230 -12.56 -53.74 12.69
CA LEU A 230 -14.01 -53.54 12.83
C LEU A 230 -14.79 -53.76 11.53
N LEU A 231 -14.11 -54.06 10.42
CA LEU A 231 -14.71 -54.37 9.11
C LEU A 231 -14.70 -55.88 8.76
N THR A 232 -14.25 -56.74 9.68
CA THR A 232 -14.31 -58.21 9.57
C THR A 232 -15.11 -58.86 10.71
N LEU A 233 -16.25 -58.27 11.06
CA LEU A 233 -17.38 -58.92 11.74
C LEU A 233 -18.64 -58.65 10.92
#